data_AF-A0A150MEY6-F1
#
_entry.id   AF-A0A150MEY6-F1
#
_cell.length_a   1.000
_cell.length_b   1.000
_cell.length_c   1.000
_cell.angle_alpha   90.00
_cell.angle_beta   90.00
_cell.angle_gamma   90.00
#
_symmetry.space_group_name_H-M   'P 1'
#
loop_
_entity.id
_entity.type
_entity.pdbx_description
1 polymer ?
#
loop_
_entity_poly.entity_id
_entity_poly.type
_entity_poly.pdbx_seq_one_letter_code
_entity_poly.pdbx_strand_id
1 'polypeptide(L)'
;MYFVDRNKLEERLRCMEQLMVHYKAQRHWDGALERLALERIAHVLIEAVLDVGNAMIDGFIMRDPGSYNDIIDILTDEQVISAEDGERLKAFIAHRKALVQNYTNVDHAKLLANLNEQLPALEAYPKAVRHYLESELGSVSAFGNESAFGSESMDGKETDNR
;
A
#
# COMPACT_ATOMS: atom_id res chain seq x y z
N MET A 1 19.56 5.99 1.77
CA MET A 1 18.38 6.87 1.91
C MET A 1 17.21 6.09 1.35
N TYR A 2 16.15 5.86 2.14
CA TYR A 2 14.95 5.18 1.65
C TYR A 2 14.34 6.00 0.51
N PHE A 3 13.94 5.33 -0.57
CA PHE A 3 13.26 5.98 -1.70
C PHE A 3 11.93 5.29 -1.91
N VAL A 4 10.89 5.84 -1.27
CA VAL A 4 9.52 5.38 -1.42
C VAL A 4 8.75 6.43 -2.22
N ASP A 5 8.14 6.03 -3.34
CA ASP A 5 7.19 6.88 -4.06
C ASP A 5 5.86 6.94 -3.28
N ARG A 6 5.79 7.87 -2.32
CA ARG A 6 4.65 8.05 -1.42
C ARG A 6 3.36 8.37 -2.17
N ASN A 7 3.44 9.07 -3.30
CA ASN A 7 2.26 9.43 -4.08
C ASN A 7 1.64 8.20 -4.72
N LYS A 8 2.46 7.41 -5.41
CA LYS A 8 2.00 6.18 -6.08
C LYS A 8 1.54 5.12 -5.08
N LEU A 9 2.13 5.08 -3.90
CA LEU A 9 1.70 4.21 -2.81
C LEU A 9 0.34 4.66 -2.26
N GLU A 10 0.17 5.95 -1.97
CA GLU A 10 -1.10 6.52 -1.49
C GLU A 10 -2.24 6.35 -2.50
N GLU A 11 -1.98 6.48 -3.81
CA GLU A 11 -2.96 6.20 -4.86
C GLU A 11 -3.52 4.78 -4.77
N ARG A 12 -2.65 3.79 -4.52
CA ARG A 12 -3.07 2.39 -4.36
C ARG A 12 -3.85 2.16 -3.08
N LEU A 13 -3.40 2.74 -1.97
CA LEU A 13 -4.13 2.65 -0.69
C LEU A 13 -5.53 3.24 -0.79
N ARG A 14 -5.68 4.40 -1.43
CA ARG A 14 -7.00 5.01 -1.68
C ARG A 14 -7.86 4.16 -2.60
N CYS A 15 -7.28 3.55 -3.61
CA CYS A 15 -7.99 2.62 -4.49
C CYS A 15 -8.58 1.45 -3.69
N MET A 16 -7.79 0.85 -2.79
CA MET A 16 -8.29 -0.21 -1.89
C MET A 16 -9.46 0.27 -1.04
N GLU A 17 -9.32 1.43 -0.41
CA GLU A 17 -10.36 2.03 0.44
C GLU A 17 -11.66 2.26 -0.34
N GLN A 18 -11.58 2.80 -1.56
CA GLN A 18 -12.74 3.01 -2.43
C GLN A 18 -13.41 1.70 -2.83
N LEU A 19 -12.64 0.67 -3.19
CA LEU A 19 -13.18 -0.64 -3.54
C LEU A 19 -13.89 -1.29 -2.35
N MET A 20 -13.34 -1.19 -1.14
CA MET A 20 -13.98 -1.70 0.06
C MET A 20 -15.28 -0.94 0.39
N VAL A 21 -15.32 0.37 0.14
CA VAL A 21 -16.56 1.17 0.25
C VAL A 21 -17.62 0.67 -0.73
N HIS A 22 -17.28 0.47 -2.00
CA HIS A 22 -18.22 -0.06 -2.99
C HIS A 22 -18.68 -1.48 -2.66
N TYR A 23 -17.75 -2.32 -2.21
CA TYR A 23 -18.04 -3.68 -1.78
C TYR A 23 -19.08 -3.70 -0.64
N LYS A 24 -18.88 -2.88 0.39
CA LYS A 24 -19.77 -2.78 1.55
C LYS A 24 -21.13 -2.15 1.23
N ALA A 25 -21.19 -1.27 0.23
CA ALA A 25 -22.43 -0.64 -0.20
C ALA A 25 -23.34 -1.61 -0.99
N GLN A 26 -22.75 -2.65 -1.60
CA GLN A 26 -23.47 -3.63 -2.39
C GLN A 26 -24.22 -4.63 -1.49
N ARG A 27 -25.52 -4.83 -1.78
CA ARG A 27 -26.39 -5.68 -0.94
C ARG A 27 -26.36 -7.16 -1.32
N HIS A 28 -26.14 -7.47 -2.60
CA HIS A 28 -26.23 -8.82 -3.14
C HIS A 28 -25.16 -9.06 -4.22
N TRP A 29 -24.72 -10.31 -4.33
CA TRP A 29 -23.59 -10.75 -5.18
C TRP A 29 -23.95 -11.95 -6.07
N ASP A 30 -25.24 -12.20 -6.24
CA ASP A 30 -25.81 -13.37 -6.91
C ASP A 30 -26.06 -13.16 -8.41
N GLY A 31 -26.25 -11.92 -8.84
CA GLY A 31 -26.47 -11.55 -10.25
C GLY A 31 -25.20 -11.56 -11.10
N ALA A 32 -25.37 -11.61 -12.42
CA ALA A 32 -24.26 -11.79 -13.36
C ALA A 32 -23.27 -10.61 -13.34
N LEU A 33 -23.77 -9.37 -13.25
CA LEU A 33 -22.92 -8.19 -13.19
C LEU A 33 -22.23 -8.06 -11.85
N GLU A 34 -22.94 -8.39 -10.77
CA GLU A 34 -22.43 -8.37 -9.41
C GLU A 34 -21.30 -9.38 -9.24
N ARG A 35 -21.44 -10.58 -9.82
CA ARG A 35 -20.39 -11.59 -9.87
C ARG A 35 -19.11 -11.09 -10.55
N LEU A 36 -19.23 -10.47 -11.72
CA LEU A 36 -18.10 -9.85 -12.41
C LEU A 36 -17.47 -8.71 -11.58
N ALA A 37 -18.31 -7.92 -10.91
CA ALA A 37 -17.84 -6.86 -10.02
C ALA A 37 -17.09 -7.44 -8.80
N LEU A 38 -17.57 -8.54 -8.21
CA LEU A 38 -16.92 -9.23 -7.09
C LEU A 38 -15.53 -9.73 -7.49
N GLU A 39 -15.44 -10.42 -8.63
CA GLU A 39 -14.17 -10.88 -9.18
C GLU A 39 -13.20 -9.72 -9.37
N ARG A 40 -13.67 -8.61 -9.96
CA ARG A 40 -12.81 -7.46 -10.23
C ARG A 40 -12.37 -6.74 -8.96
N ILE A 41 -13.26 -6.55 -7.99
CA ILE A 41 -12.94 -5.96 -6.69
C ILE A 41 -11.88 -6.82 -5.99
N ALA A 42 -12.11 -8.13 -5.89
CA ALA A 42 -11.17 -9.02 -5.22
C ALA A 42 -9.81 -9.04 -5.92
N HIS A 43 -9.79 -9.12 -7.26
CA HIS A 43 -8.56 -9.09 -8.03
C HIS A 43 -7.78 -7.80 -7.80
N VAL A 44 -8.41 -6.63 -7.88
CA VAL A 44 -7.71 -5.35 -7.70
C VAL A 44 -7.24 -5.17 -6.25
N LEU A 45 -8.01 -5.62 -5.26
CA LEU A 45 -7.56 -5.60 -3.85
C LEU A 45 -6.30 -6.47 -3.66
N ILE A 46 -6.26 -7.66 -4.25
CA ILE A 46 -5.09 -8.54 -4.22
C ILE A 46 -3.87 -7.85 -4.85
N GLU A 47 -4.00 -7.35 -6.10
CA GLU A 47 -2.86 -6.71 -6.75
C GLU A 47 -2.42 -5.45 -6.00
N ALA A 48 -3.34 -4.68 -5.42
CA ALA A 48 -2.99 -3.49 -4.65
C ALA A 48 -2.20 -3.83 -3.38
N VAL A 49 -2.57 -4.89 -2.65
CA VAL A 49 -1.80 -5.37 -1.48
C VAL A 49 -0.40 -5.80 -1.92
N LEU A 50 -0.28 -6.57 -3.01
CA LEU A 50 1.01 -7.05 -3.51
C LEU A 50 1.89 -5.92 -4.02
N ASP A 51 1.33 -4.97 -4.76
CA ASP A 51 2.04 -3.79 -5.28
C ASP A 51 2.55 -2.88 -4.16
N VAL A 52 1.71 -2.64 -3.15
CA VAL A 52 2.10 -1.84 -1.99
C VAL A 52 3.19 -2.56 -1.21
N GLY A 53 3.04 -3.87 -0.99
CA GLY A 53 4.06 -4.67 -0.32
C GLY A 53 5.40 -4.65 -1.04
N ASN A 54 5.43 -4.86 -2.35
CA ASN A 54 6.66 -4.75 -3.14
C ASN A 54 7.26 -3.34 -3.05
N ALA A 55 6.45 -2.28 -3.16
CA ALA A 55 6.94 -0.91 -3.05
C ALA A 55 7.54 -0.61 -1.66
N MET A 56 6.97 -1.18 -0.60
CA MET A 56 7.53 -1.08 0.76
C MET A 56 8.86 -1.82 0.87
N ILE A 57 8.93 -3.06 0.37
CA ILE A 57 10.17 -3.87 0.36
C ILE A 57 11.29 -3.14 -0.35
N ASP A 58 11.04 -2.68 -1.59
CA ASP A 58 12.02 -1.98 -2.40
C ASP A 58 12.45 -0.65 -1.75
N GLY A 59 11.47 0.12 -1.25
CA GLY A 59 11.72 1.45 -0.72
C GLY A 59 12.46 1.47 0.62
N PHE A 60 12.27 0.43 1.44
CA PHE A 60 12.95 0.24 2.72
C PHE A 60 14.12 -0.72 2.67
N ILE A 61 14.47 -1.27 1.49
CA ILE A 61 15.59 -2.20 1.31
C ILE A 61 15.44 -3.42 2.24
N MET A 62 14.22 -3.97 2.30
CA MET A 62 13.93 -5.21 3.01
C MET A 62 14.48 -6.42 2.22
N ARG A 63 14.34 -7.64 2.76
CA ARG A 63 14.75 -8.86 2.04
C ARG A 63 13.88 -9.08 0.78
N ASP A 64 14.46 -9.67 -0.27
CA ASP A 64 13.75 -9.98 -1.51
C ASP A 64 12.66 -11.07 -1.31
N PRO A 65 11.46 -10.91 -1.89
CA PRO A 65 10.43 -11.93 -1.87
C PRO A 65 10.66 -13.00 -2.96
N GLY A 66 10.55 -14.27 -2.60
CA GLY A 66 10.52 -15.38 -3.56
C GLY A 66 9.10 -15.76 -4.03
N SER A 67 8.07 -15.26 -3.37
CA SER A 67 6.67 -15.56 -3.66
C SER A 67 5.72 -14.43 -3.23
N TYR A 68 4.44 -14.51 -3.62
CA TYR A 68 3.44 -13.56 -3.13
C TYR A 68 3.18 -13.66 -1.63
N ASN A 69 3.30 -14.86 -1.05
CA ASN A 69 3.19 -15.02 0.39
C ASN A 69 4.42 -14.43 1.10
N ASP A 70 5.60 -14.56 0.50
CA ASP A 70 6.83 -13.99 1.04
C ASP A 70 6.71 -12.48 1.20
N ILE A 71 6.04 -11.78 0.26
CA ILE A 71 5.79 -10.34 0.40
C ILE A 71 5.08 -10.05 1.73
N ILE A 72 4.03 -10.80 2.05
CA ILE A 72 3.27 -10.60 3.28
C ILE A 72 4.10 -10.98 4.50
N ASP A 73 4.83 -12.10 4.43
CA ASP A 73 5.70 -12.55 5.51
C ASP A 73 6.78 -11.49 5.82
N ILE A 74 7.37 -10.86 4.80
CA ILE A 74 8.35 -9.78 4.98
C ILE A 74 7.72 -8.58 5.68
N LEU A 75 6.52 -8.15 5.26
CA LEU A 75 5.83 -7.04 5.92
C LEU A 75 5.48 -7.35 7.38
N THR A 76 5.19 -8.61 7.71
CA THR A 76 4.99 -9.07 9.08
C THR A 76 6.29 -9.10 9.88
N ASP A 77 7.37 -9.63 9.30
CA ASP A 77 8.70 -9.71 9.93
C ASP A 77 9.22 -8.30 10.29
N GLU A 78 9.04 -7.35 9.38
CA GLU A 78 9.41 -5.93 9.54
C GLU A 78 8.38 -5.12 10.34
N GLN A 79 7.39 -5.78 10.92
CA GLN A 79 6.35 -5.19 11.78
C GLN A 79 5.53 -4.08 11.11
N VAL A 80 5.47 -4.06 9.78
CA VAL A 80 4.56 -3.17 9.02
C VAL A 80 3.12 -3.54 9.31
N ILE A 81 2.82 -4.84 9.38
CA ILE A 81 1.49 -5.40 9.68
C ILE A 81 1.56 -6.40 10.82
N SER A 82 0.44 -6.64 11.49
CA SER A 82 0.37 -7.65 12.54
C SER A 82 0.48 -9.07 11.95
N ALA A 83 0.93 -10.03 12.75
CA ALA A 83 0.97 -11.44 12.34
C ALA A 83 -0.44 -12.00 12.04
N GLU A 84 -1.46 -11.54 12.77
CA GLU A 84 -2.85 -11.93 12.49
C GLU A 84 -3.30 -11.41 11.12
N ASP A 85 -3.07 -10.13 10.83
CA ASP A 85 -3.44 -9.54 9.54
C ASP A 85 -2.64 -10.18 8.40
N GLY A 86 -1.36 -10.53 8.63
CA GLY A 86 -0.53 -11.25 7.67
C GLY A 86 -1.15 -12.58 7.23
N GLU A 87 -1.60 -13.42 8.18
CA GLU A 87 -2.26 -14.68 7.85
C GLU A 87 -3.59 -14.47 7.10
N ARG A 88 -4.37 -13.47 7.51
CA ARG A 88 -5.63 -13.10 6.85
C ARG A 88 -5.43 -12.64 5.41
N LEU A 89 -4.42 -11.80 5.17
CA LEU A 89 -4.07 -11.32 3.84
C LEU A 89 -3.55 -12.46 2.94
N LYS A 90 -2.72 -13.38 3.47
CA LYS A 90 -2.29 -14.57 2.72
C LYS A 90 -3.47 -15.45 2.32
N ALA A 91 -4.43 -15.66 3.22
CA ALA A 91 -5.65 -16.41 2.92
C ALA A 91 -6.44 -15.77 1.77
N PHE A 92 -6.50 -14.44 1.73
CA PHE A 92 -7.16 -13.70 0.65
C PHE A 92 -6.40 -13.77 -0.68
N ILE A 93 -5.08 -13.54 -0.66
CA ILE A 93 -4.21 -13.57 -1.86
C ILE A 93 -4.20 -14.95 -2.52
N ALA A 94 -4.45 -16.03 -1.79
CA ALA A 94 -4.58 -17.37 -2.36
C ALA A 94 -5.65 -17.47 -3.46
N HIS A 95 -6.64 -16.57 -3.48
CA HIS A 95 -7.65 -16.50 -4.53
C HIS A 95 -7.13 -15.96 -5.88
N ARG A 96 -5.94 -15.33 -5.91
CA ARG A 96 -5.35 -14.73 -7.11
C ARG A 96 -5.33 -15.70 -8.29
N LYS A 97 -4.87 -16.94 -8.06
CA LYS A 97 -4.77 -17.95 -9.12
C LYS A 97 -6.12 -18.25 -9.76
N ALA A 98 -7.19 -18.29 -8.95
CA ALA A 98 -8.54 -18.49 -9.46
C ALA A 98 -8.97 -17.33 -10.35
N LEU A 99 -8.68 -16.09 -9.93
CA LEU A 99 -9.11 -14.87 -10.62
C LEU A 99 -8.33 -14.58 -11.92
N VAL A 100 -7.06 -14.98 -12.01
CA VAL A 100 -6.19 -14.59 -13.14
C VAL A 100 -5.78 -15.73 -14.07
N GLN A 101 -5.86 -16.99 -13.60
CA GLN A 101 -5.51 -18.17 -14.41
C GLN A 101 -6.70 -19.10 -14.61
N ASN A 102 -7.46 -19.38 -13.55
CA ASN A 102 -8.60 -20.32 -13.61
C ASN A 102 -9.96 -19.58 -13.71
N TYR A 103 -9.98 -18.43 -14.40
CA TYR A 103 -11.11 -17.49 -14.44
C TYR A 103 -12.40 -18.07 -15.04
N THR A 104 -12.34 -19.23 -15.70
CA THR A 104 -13.53 -19.93 -16.20
C THR A 104 -14.30 -20.68 -15.13
N ASN A 105 -13.70 -20.89 -13.95
CA ASN A 105 -14.24 -21.74 -12.87
C ASN A 105 -14.15 -21.05 -11.50
N VAL A 106 -14.42 -19.74 -11.43
CA VAL A 106 -14.40 -19.00 -10.15
C VAL A 106 -15.59 -19.41 -9.27
N ASP A 107 -15.29 -19.92 -8.09
CA ASP A 107 -16.28 -20.15 -7.04
C ASP A 107 -16.59 -18.83 -6.31
N HIS A 108 -17.68 -18.19 -6.75
CA HIS A 108 -18.12 -16.88 -6.25
C HIS A 108 -18.58 -16.93 -4.79
N ALA A 109 -19.18 -18.04 -4.36
CA ALA A 109 -19.63 -18.19 -2.98
C ALA A 109 -18.42 -18.27 -2.04
N LYS A 110 -17.40 -19.05 -2.42
CA LYS A 110 -16.14 -19.14 -1.69
C LYS A 110 -15.39 -17.80 -1.68
N LEU A 111 -15.31 -17.12 -2.83
CA LEU A 111 -14.66 -15.81 -2.93
C LEU A 111 -15.34 -14.77 -2.04
N LEU A 112 -16.67 -14.71 -2.07
CA LEU A 112 -17.45 -13.78 -1.26
C LEU A 112 -17.27 -14.07 0.25
N ALA A 113 -17.35 -15.34 0.63
CA ALA A 113 -17.17 -15.75 2.03
C ALA A 113 -15.79 -15.36 2.55
N ASN A 114 -14.73 -15.64 1.77
CA ASN A 114 -13.37 -15.29 2.17
C ASN A 114 -13.15 -13.77 2.20
N LEU A 115 -13.63 -13.02 1.20
CA LEU A 115 -13.54 -11.56 1.20
C LEU A 115 -14.23 -10.94 2.44
N ASN A 116 -15.41 -11.45 2.83
CA ASN A 116 -16.07 -11.03 4.07
C ASN A 116 -15.25 -11.34 5.32
N GLU A 117 -14.68 -12.54 5.38
CA GLU A 117 -13.89 -13.01 6.52
C GLU A 117 -12.60 -12.19 6.69
N GLN A 118 -11.95 -11.82 5.59
CA GLN A 118 -10.68 -11.10 5.59
C GLN A 118 -10.82 -9.58 5.46
N LEU A 119 -12.05 -9.06 5.33
CA LEU A 119 -12.33 -7.64 5.22
C LEU A 119 -11.70 -6.78 6.33
N PRO A 120 -11.70 -7.21 7.63
CA PRO A 120 -11.06 -6.42 8.67
C PRO A 120 -9.56 -6.20 8.44
N ALA A 121 -8.82 -7.22 7.98
CA ALA A 121 -7.40 -7.10 7.69
C ALA A 121 -7.15 -6.22 6.45
N LEU A 122 -8.00 -6.32 5.42
CA LEU A 122 -7.95 -5.44 4.25
C LEU A 122 -8.20 -3.97 4.63
N GLU A 123 -9.12 -3.69 5.57
CA GLU A 123 -9.38 -2.34 6.09
C GLU A 123 -8.26 -1.82 7.00
N ALA A 124 -7.54 -2.72 7.69
CA ALA A 124 -6.40 -2.37 8.54
C ALA A 124 -5.13 -2.06 7.74
N TYR A 125 -4.91 -2.78 6.63
CA TYR A 125 -3.68 -2.71 5.85
C TYR A 125 -3.26 -1.28 5.42
N PRO A 126 -4.13 -0.43 4.85
CA PRO A 126 -3.75 0.95 4.50
C PRO A 126 -3.30 1.79 5.69
N LYS A 127 -3.89 1.57 6.88
CA LYS A 127 -3.54 2.32 8.09
C LYS A 127 -2.18 1.88 8.61
N ALA A 128 -1.95 0.57 8.62
CA ALA A 128 -0.68 -0.04 9.02
C ALA A 128 0.48 0.46 8.14
N VAL A 129 0.31 0.46 6.82
CA VAL A 129 1.32 0.97 5.88
C VAL A 129 1.58 2.47 6.09
N ARG A 130 0.54 3.30 6.22
CA ARG A 130 0.71 4.74 6.48
C ARG A 130 1.42 5.00 7.81
N HIS A 131 1.07 4.25 8.84
CA HIS A 131 1.72 4.36 10.15
C HIS A 131 3.21 4.04 10.06
N TYR A 132 3.59 2.97 9.38
CA TYR A 132 4.98 2.60 9.17
C TYR A 132 5.76 3.67 8.38
N LEU A 133 5.15 4.23 7.34
CA LEU A 133 5.75 5.33 6.57
C LEU A 133 5.99 6.57 7.45
N GLU A 134 5.05 6.89 8.35
CA GLU A 134 5.19 8.02 9.29
C GLU A 134 6.26 7.76 10.35
N SER A 135 6.39 6.53 10.85
CA SER A 135 7.39 6.20 11.87
C SER A 135 8.81 6.23 11.30
N GLU A 136 9.02 5.68 10.10
CA GLU A 136 10.35 5.56 9.51
C GLU A 136 10.83 6.80 8.75
N LEU A 137 9.91 7.52 8.08
CA LEU A 137 10.25 8.69 7.27
C LEU A 137 9.91 10.02 7.96
N GLY A 138 9.31 9.96 9.15
CA GLY A 138 8.76 11.11 9.85
C GLY A 138 7.46 11.64 9.23
N SER A 139 6.71 12.42 10.02
CA SER A 139 5.71 13.32 9.46
C SER A 139 6.43 14.28 8.52
N VAL A 140 5.85 14.61 7.36
CA VAL A 140 6.46 15.55 6.40
C VAL A 140 6.60 16.93 7.07
N SER A 141 7.71 17.14 7.78
CA SER A 141 8.15 18.39 8.41
C SER A 141 9.63 18.30 8.85
N ALA A 142 10.47 17.57 8.12
CA ALA A 142 11.91 17.57 8.33
C ALA A 142 12.60 18.10 7.07
N PHE A 143 12.60 19.44 6.95
CA PHE A 143 13.52 20.25 6.16
C PHE A 143 13.56 20.06 4.63
N GLY A 144 12.63 20.70 3.94
CA GLY A 144 12.93 21.37 2.68
C GLY A 144 13.31 22.83 2.95
N ASN A 145 14.54 23.09 3.37
CA ASN A 145 15.14 24.42 3.22
C ASN A 145 16.46 24.20 2.48
N GLU A 146 16.40 24.37 1.15
CA GLU A 146 17.59 24.72 0.39
C GLU A 146 18.16 25.99 1.01
N SER A 147 19.39 25.87 1.49
CA SER A 147 20.20 26.94 2.03
C SER A 147 20.34 28.09 1.01
N ALA A 148 19.56 29.15 1.19
CA ALA A 148 19.96 30.49 0.77
C ALA A 148 21.07 30.97 1.73
N PHE A 149 22.28 30.44 1.55
CA PHE A 149 23.49 31.00 2.17
C PHE A 149 24.21 31.81 1.10
N GLY A 150 24.25 33.13 1.31
CA GLY A 150 24.89 34.08 0.41
C GLY A 150 24.68 35.53 0.82
N SER A 151 24.72 35.82 2.13
CA SER A 151 24.91 37.18 2.62
C SER A 151 26.34 37.31 3.16
N GLU A 152 27.25 37.84 2.36
CA GLU A 152 28.45 38.49 2.85
C GLU A 152 28.37 39.97 2.50
N SER A 153 27.95 40.75 3.50
CA SER A 153 28.19 42.18 3.61
C SER A 153 29.66 42.35 4.01
N MET A 154 30.50 42.87 3.11
CA MET A 154 31.74 43.52 3.49
C MET A 154 31.48 45.01 3.64
N ASP A 155 31.55 45.49 4.89
CA ASP A 155 31.65 46.91 5.21
C ASP A 155 33.08 47.18 5.71
N GLY A 156 33.75 48.18 5.14
CA GLY A 156 35.15 48.45 5.48
C GLY A 156 35.90 49.46 4.62
N LYS A 157 35.59 50.76 4.83
CA LYS A 157 36.50 51.93 4.81
C LYS A 157 37.02 52.47 3.44
N GLU A 158 36.36 53.55 3.00
CA GLU A 158 36.89 54.92 2.91
C GLU A 158 38.37 55.12 2.54
N THR A 159 38.64 55.73 1.36
CA THR A 159 39.35 57.02 1.20
C THR A 159 39.45 57.41 -0.28
N ASP A 160 38.92 58.59 -0.60
CA ASP A 160 39.47 59.68 -1.44
C ASP A 160 40.68 59.38 -2.36
N ASN A 161 40.57 59.71 -3.66
CA ASN A 161 41.45 60.67 -4.39
C ASN A 161 41.34 60.53 -5.94
N ARG A 162 40.98 61.65 -6.59
CA ARG A 162 41.05 62.01 -8.04
C ARG A 162 39.95 61.58 -9.00
#